data_AF-A0A0A7LKL7-F1
#
_entry.id   AF-A0A0A7LKL7-F1
#
_cell.length_a   1.000
_cell.length_b   1.000
_cell.length_c   1.000
_cell.angle_alpha   90.00
_cell.angle_beta   90.00
_cell.angle_gamma   90.00
#
_symmetry.space_group_name_H-M   'P 1'
#
loop_
_entity.id
_entity.type
_entity.pdbx_description
1 polymer ?
#
loop_
_entity_poly.entity_id
_entity_poly.type
_entity_poly.pdbx_seq_one_letter_code
_entity_poly.pdbx_strand_id
1 'polypeptide(L)'
;MCTPARQIVKIVLSIACAMGASFLTILASPLGRDIDQVITDHFRHMNERRVAHRLTRMDVLECKVLFHAIAFAGRLVSQEGGTVVWHYLHGGGKDLWLDSTYLSQSPVILQSLNSLRDGESKRFAFQQNADWRLSYALNPFFLRRERNRAVLWQRIEFKDDLTTFTTLNYGLGNVRLADGLILALHPVPFTVRAAWSH
;
A
#
# COMPACT_ATOMS: atom_id res chain seq x y z
N MET A 1 -0.41 35.11 -21.59
CA MET A 1 0.34 33.86 -21.84
C MET A 1 1.41 33.71 -20.78
N CYS A 2 1.13 32.91 -19.75
CA CYS A 2 2.06 32.37 -18.77
C CYS A 2 1.40 31.07 -18.29
N THR A 3 2.02 29.92 -18.52
CA THR A 3 1.41 28.61 -18.24
C THR A 3 1.38 28.29 -16.73
N PRO A 4 0.25 27.81 -16.19
CA PRO A 4 0.06 27.49 -14.77
C PRO A 4 0.90 26.30 -14.26
N ALA A 5 1.57 25.56 -15.15
CA ALA A 5 2.38 24.40 -14.82
C ALA A 5 3.66 24.70 -14.01
N ARG A 6 4.13 25.96 -13.98
CA ARG A 6 5.34 26.35 -13.21
C ARG A 6 5.07 26.73 -11.74
N GLN A 7 3.82 26.93 -11.34
CA GLN A 7 3.46 27.24 -9.95
C GLN A 7 3.18 25.98 -9.11
N ILE A 8 2.65 24.92 -9.70
CA ILE A 8 2.32 23.68 -8.97
C ILE A 8 3.59 22.91 -8.57
N VAL A 9 4.61 22.87 -9.43
CA VAL A 9 5.89 22.21 -9.14
C VAL A 9 6.67 22.92 -8.01
N LYS A 10 6.51 24.24 -7.86
CA LYS A 10 7.13 24.98 -6.74
C LYS A 10 6.45 24.70 -5.41
N ILE A 11 5.15 24.36 -5.39
CA ILE A 11 4.43 24.03 -4.15
C ILE A 11 4.77 22.61 -3.69
N VAL A 12 4.82 21.65 -4.62
CA VAL A 12 5.10 20.23 -4.30
C VAL A 12 6.55 20.01 -3.87
N LEU A 13 7.53 20.74 -4.45
CA LEU A 13 8.94 20.62 -4.05
C LEU A 13 9.31 21.43 -2.79
N SER A 14 8.60 22.53 -2.49
CA SER A 14 8.89 23.34 -1.28
C SER A 14 8.39 22.67 0.01
N ILE A 15 7.41 21.79 -0.09
CA ILE A 15 6.87 21.04 1.06
C ILE A 15 7.77 19.87 1.46
N ALA A 16 8.48 19.26 0.50
CA ALA A 16 9.26 18.05 0.75
C ALA A 16 10.61 18.28 1.45
N CYS A 17 11.17 19.50 1.47
CA CYS A 17 12.57 19.71 1.91
C CYS A 17 12.80 20.72 3.06
N ALA A 18 11.82 21.50 3.52
CA ALA A 18 12.13 22.67 4.37
C ALA A 18 11.72 22.59 5.87
N MET A 19 10.97 21.61 6.36
CA MET A 19 10.23 21.82 7.61
C MET A 19 10.12 20.58 8.53
N GLY A 20 11.24 20.04 9.01
CA GLY A 20 11.22 18.89 9.92
C GLY A 20 10.47 19.09 11.25
N ALA A 21 10.29 20.32 11.74
CA ALA A 21 9.56 20.61 12.99
C ALA A 21 8.25 21.39 12.76
N SER A 22 8.24 22.35 11.84
CA SER A 22 7.08 23.19 11.57
C SER A 22 6.09 22.57 10.58
N PHE A 23 6.48 21.54 9.81
CA PHE A 23 5.53 20.73 9.03
C PHE A 23 4.74 19.82 9.98
N LEU A 24 5.39 19.25 10.98
CA LEU A 24 4.74 18.40 12.00
C LEU A 24 3.69 19.19 12.80
N THR A 25 3.96 20.45 13.16
CA THR A 25 2.96 21.29 13.86
C THR A 25 1.79 21.68 12.97
N ILE A 26 2.01 21.92 11.67
CA ILE A 26 0.95 22.18 10.69
C ILE A 26 0.09 20.93 10.48
N LEU A 27 0.71 19.76 10.32
CA LEU A 27 0.01 18.48 10.18
C LEU A 27 -0.82 18.11 11.42
N ALA A 28 -0.36 18.47 12.62
CA ALA A 28 -1.09 18.24 13.88
C ALA A 28 -2.24 19.25 14.14
N SER A 29 -2.36 20.29 13.32
CA SER A 29 -3.35 21.36 13.50
C SER A 29 -4.65 21.09 12.71
N PRO A 30 -5.73 21.87 12.93
CA PRO A 30 -6.91 21.84 12.05
C PRO A 30 -6.57 22.03 10.56
N LEU A 31 -5.53 22.81 10.27
CA LEU A 31 -5.02 23.04 8.92
C LEU A 31 -4.44 21.77 8.28
N GLY A 32 -3.95 20.82 9.10
CA GLY A 32 -3.53 19.49 8.66
C GLY A 32 -4.69 18.63 8.15
N ARG A 33 -5.88 18.75 8.76
CA ARG A 33 -7.09 18.04 8.29
C ARG A 33 -7.58 18.57 6.95
N ASP A 34 -7.50 19.88 6.75
CA ASP A 34 -7.86 20.48 5.46
C ASP A 34 -6.88 20.02 4.36
N ILE A 35 -5.59 19.91 4.69
CA ILE A 35 -4.58 19.34 3.78
C ILE A 35 -4.91 17.87 3.45
N ASP A 36 -5.24 17.05 4.45
CA ASP A 36 -5.65 15.65 4.24
C ASP A 36 -6.84 15.52 3.30
N GLN A 37 -7.85 16.38 3.47
CA GLN A 37 -9.04 16.39 2.64
C GLN A 37 -8.70 16.82 1.21
N VAL A 38 -7.87 17.84 1.02
CA VAL A 38 -7.42 18.30 -0.31
C VAL A 38 -6.64 17.20 -1.03
N ILE A 39 -5.72 16.52 -0.33
CA ILE A 39 -4.94 15.42 -0.91
C ILE A 39 -5.86 14.24 -1.26
N THR A 40 -6.76 13.88 -0.35
CA THR A 40 -7.75 12.81 -0.56
C THR A 40 -8.65 13.12 -1.76
N ASP A 41 -9.14 14.35 -1.86
CA ASP A 41 -9.98 14.79 -2.98
C ASP A 41 -9.20 14.77 -4.29
N HIS A 42 -7.94 15.21 -4.30
CA HIS A 42 -7.07 15.12 -5.48
C HIS A 42 -6.96 13.68 -6.00
N PHE A 43 -6.64 12.72 -5.12
CA PHE A 43 -6.53 11.32 -5.51
C PHE A 43 -7.87 10.70 -5.91
N ARG A 44 -8.98 11.11 -5.29
CA ARG A 44 -10.32 10.70 -5.72
C ARG A 44 -10.60 11.14 -7.16
N HIS A 45 -10.43 12.43 -7.47
CA HIS A 45 -10.66 12.94 -8.82
C HIS A 45 -9.67 12.34 -9.85
N MET A 46 -8.44 12.06 -9.44
CA MET A 46 -7.48 11.34 -10.30
C MET A 46 -7.96 9.92 -10.59
N ASN A 47 -8.50 9.20 -9.61
CA ASN A 47 -9.03 7.86 -9.80
C ASN A 47 -10.28 7.86 -10.70
N GLU A 48 -11.14 8.87 -10.57
CA GLU A 48 -12.26 9.10 -11.50
C GLU A 48 -11.77 9.28 -12.94
N ARG A 49 -10.71 10.08 -13.16
CA ARG A 49 -10.07 10.20 -14.48
C ARG A 49 -9.49 8.88 -14.96
N ARG A 50 -8.87 8.09 -14.08
CA ARG A 50 -8.32 6.75 -14.40
C ARG A 50 -9.38 5.80 -14.91
N VAL A 51 -10.47 5.62 -14.16
CA VAL A 51 -11.58 4.74 -14.55
C VAL A 51 -12.23 5.22 -15.85
N ALA A 52 -12.32 6.53 -16.06
CA ALA A 52 -12.84 7.10 -17.30
C ALA A 52 -11.82 7.14 -18.45
N HIS A 53 -10.66 6.49 -18.33
CA HIS A 53 -9.56 6.49 -19.32
C HIS A 53 -9.10 7.89 -19.77
N ARG A 54 -9.11 8.86 -18.85
CA ARG A 54 -8.81 10.29 -19.07
C ARG A 54 -7.61 10.77 -18.24
N LEU A 55 -6.68 9.89 -17.88
CA LEU A 55 -5.46 10.30 -17.18
C LEU A 55 -4.57 11.15 -18.09
N THR A 56 -4.03 12.21 -17.52
CA THR A 56 -3.00 13.03 -18.15
C THR A 56 -1.62 12.42 -17.92
N ARG A 57 -0.62 12.86 -18.70
CA ARG A 57 0.78 12.47 -18.47
C ARG A 57 1.29 12.91 -17.08
N MET A 58 0.78 14.02 -16.56
CA MET A 58 1.13 14.49 -15.22
C MET A 58 0.55 13.57 -14.15
N ASP A 59 -0.69 13.12 -14.31
CA ASP A 59 -1.29 12.14 -13.38
C ASP A 59 -0.46 10.84 -13.31
N VAL A 60 0.01 10.35 -14.47
CA VAL A 60 0.86 9.15 -14.54
C VAL A 60 2.21 9.39 -13.86
N LEU A 61 2.83 10.56 -14.06
CA LEU A 61 4.07 10.92 -13.39
C LEU A 61 3.88 11.02 -11.86
N GLU A 62 2.79 11.64 -11.42
CA GLU A 62 2.43 11.72 -9.99
C GLU A 62 2.25 10.33 -9.39
N CYS A 63 1.50 9.44 -10.06
CA CYS A 63 1.37 8.04 -9.65
C CYS A 63 2.74 7.36 -9.54
N LYS A 64 3.63 7.58 -10.52
CA LYS A 64 4.97 6.99 -10.52
C LYS A 64 5.75 7.44 -9.29
N VAL A 65 5.82 8.74 -9.02
CA VAL A 65 6.52 9.28 -7.83
C VAL A 65 5.89 8.76 -6.55
N LEU A 66 4.56 8.79 -6.44
CA LEU A 66 3.82 8.36 -5.27
C LEU A 66 4.07 6.90 -4.92
N PHE A 67 3.88 5.97 -5.86
CA PHE A 67 4.01 4.53 -5.55
C PHE A 67 5.46 4.10 -5.34
N HIS A 68 6.45 4.78 -5.94
CA HIS A 68 7.85 4.56 -5.59
C HIS A 68 8.16 5.07 -4.17
N ALA A 69 7.61 6.22 -3.78
CA ALA A 69 7.75 6.72 -2.41
C ALA A 69 7.08 5.78 -1.39
N ILE A 70 5.88 5.28 -1.68
CA ILE A 70 5.18 4.29 -0.84
C ILE A 70 5.99 3.00 -0.74
N ALA A 71 6.54 2.49 -1.84
CA ALA A 71 7.37 1.28 -1.82
C ALA A 71 8.63 1.49 -0.98
N PHE A 72 9.29 2.64 -1.12
CA PHE A 72 10.50 2.97 -0.38
C PHE A 72 10.24 3.19 1.12
N ALA A 73 9.30 4.07 1.46
CA ALA A 73 8.90 4.32 2.85
C ALA A 73 8.36 3.04 3.49
N GLY A 74 7.54 2.28 2.75
CA GLY A 74 7.03 0.99 3.17
C GLY A 74 8.14 0.06 3.65
N ARG A 75 9.27 -0.03 2.94
CA ARG A 75 10.39 -0.88 3.38
C ARG A 75 10.96 -0.54 4.76
N LEU A 76 10.78 0.69 5.22
CA LEU A 76 11.22 1.14 6.55
C LEU A 76 10.17 0.85 7.63
N VAL A 77 8.87 0.97 7.30
CA VAL A 77 7.78 0.88 8.28
C VAL A 77 7.15 -0.53 8.30
N SER A 78 6.89 -1.11 7.12
CA SER A 78 6.45 -2.49 6.89
C SER A 78 7.27 -3.10 5.75
N GLN A 79 8.36 -3.78 6.10
CA GLN A 79 9.30 -4.31 5.11
C GLN A 79 8.60 -5.20 4.07
N GLU A 80 7.64 -6.01 4.49
CA GLU A 80 6.85 -6.88 3.64
C GLU A 80 5.96 -6.05 2.72
N GLY A 81 5.24 -5.05 3.24
CA GLY A 81 4.36 -4.18 2.45
C GLY A 81 5.12 -3.39 1.39
N GLY A 82 6.25 -2.77 1.76
CA GLY A 82 7.10 -2.06 0.80
C GLY A 82 7.69 -2.99 -0.27
N THR A 83 8.02 -4.23 0.09
CA THR A 83 8.50 -5.24 -0.86
C THR A 83 7.40 -5.66 -1.84
N VAL A 84 6.17 -5.86 -1.36
CA VAL A 84 5.00 -6.18 -2.19
C VAL A 84 4.73 -5.07 -3.20
N VAL A 85 4.67 -3.80 -2.78
CA VAL A 85 4.43 -2.66 -3.69
C VAL A 85 5.57 -2.53 -4.69
N TRP A 86 6.82 -2.61 -4.25
CA TRP A 86 7.97 -2.55 -5.16
C TRP A 86 7.92 -3.64 -6.22
N HIS A 87 7.59 -4.87 -5.82
CA HIS A 87 7.49 -6.01 -6.72
C HIS A 87 6.30 -5.88 -7.67
N TYR A 88 5.21 -5.24 -7.27
CA TYR A 88 4.10 -5.01 -8.18
C TYR A 88 4.49 -4.06 -9.33
N LEU A 89 5.32 -3.06 -9.02
CA LEU A 89 5.83 -2.10 -10.01
C LEU A 89 6.92 -2.69 -10.94
N HIS A 90 7.75 -3.61 -10.45
CA HIS A 90 8.98 -4.03 -11.15
C HIS A 90 9.10 -5.55 -11.41
N GLY A 91 8.27 -6.36 -10.78
CA GLY A 91 8.39 -7.83 -10.77
C GLY A 91 7.82 -8.51 -12.00
N GLY A 92 7.06 -7.79 -12.84
CA GLY A 92 6.53 -8.30 -14.11
C GLY A 92 5.63 -9.53 -13.96
N GLY A 93 4.84 -9.60 -12.87
CA GLY A 93 3.88 -10.69 -12.64
C GLY A 93 4.49 -11.98 -12.06
N LYS A 94 5.81 -12.06 -11.89
CA LYS A 94 6.48 -13.21 -11.27
C LYS A 94 6.05 -13.36 -9.82
N ASP A 95 5.95 -14.61 -9.34
CA ASP A 95 5.69 -14.86 -7.93
C ASP A 95 6.77 -14.22 -7.04
N LEU A 96 6.34 -13.59 -5.95
CA LEU A 96 7.21 -13.00 -4.92
C LEU A 96 7.28 -13.95 -3.72
N TRP A 97 8.48 -14.33 -3.32
CA TRP A 97 8.71 -15.02 -2.06
C TRP A 97 9.14 -14.02 -1.00
N LEU A 98 8.30 -13.83 0.02
CA LEU A 98 8.62 -12.99 1.16
C LEU A 98 9.47 -13.75 2.17
N ASP A 99 10.34 -13.01 2.85
CA ASP A 99 11.02 -13.50 4.05
C ASP A 99 9.99 -13.87 5.13
N SER A 100 10.16 -15.05 5.73
CA SER A 100 9.19 -15.59 6.68
C SER A 100 9.48 -15.21 8.14
N THR A 101 10.57 -14.50 8.43
CA THR A 101 11.02 -14.24 9.81
C THR A 101 9.92 -13.55 10.62
N TYR A 102 9.39 -12.44 10.11
CA TYR A 102 8.28 -11.74 10.76
C TYR A 102 6.95 -12.52 10.63
N LEU A 103 6.67 -13.11 9.47
CA LEU A 103 5.41 -13.84 9.23
C LEU A 103 5.22 -15.01 10.20
N SER A 104 6.29 -15.73 10.53
CA SER A 104 6.29 -16.83 11.50
C SER A 104 6.01 -16.40 12.94
N GLN A 105 6.13 -15.10 13.23
CA GLN A 105 5.96 -14.52 14.57
C GLN A 105 4.70 -13.65 14.68
N SER A 106 4.01 -13.37 13.57
CA SER A 106 2.78 -12.56 13.57
C SER A 106 1.69 -13.22 14.42
N PRO A 107 1.11 -12.53 15.41
CA PRO A 107 0.03 -13.07 16.24
C PRO A 107 -1.18 -13.51 15.41
N VAL A 108 -1.53 -12.75 14.37
CA VAL A 108 -2.64 -13.07 13.45
C VAL A 108 -2.37 -14.36 12.69
N ILE A 109 -1.15 -14.56 12.19
CA ILE A 109 -0.77 -15.77 11.47
C ILE A 109 -0.73 -16.97 12.41
N LEU A 110 -0.14 -16.83 13.60
CA LEU A 110 -0.08 -17.90 14.60
C LEU A 110 -1.47 -18.34 15.06
N GLN A 111 -2.36 -17.39 15.35
CA GLN A 111 -3.75 -17.69 15.68
C GLN A 111 -4.47 -18.38 14.52
N SER A 112 -4.27 -17.90 13.28
CA SER A 112 -4.84 -18.51 12.08
C SER A 112 -4.33 -19.95 11.89
N LEU A 113 -3.03 -20.19 12.09
CA LEU A 113 -2.40 -21.51 11.95
C LEU A 113 -2.88 -22.50 13.00
N ASN A 114 -3.09 -22.04 14.24
CA ASN A 114 -3.63 -22.86 15.33
C ASN A 114 -5.09 -23.26 15.12
N SER A 115 -5.83 -22.53 14.28
CA SER A 115 -7.20 -22.89 13.90
C SER A 115 -7.28 -23.95 12.79
N LEU A 116 -6.14 -24.32 12.20
CA LEU A 116 -6.05 -25.29 11.11
C LEU A 116 -5.59 -26.66 11.61
N ARG A 117 -6.20 -27.71 11.05
CA ARG A 117 -5.68 -29.08 11.13
C ARG A 117 -4.57 -29.29 10.09
N ASP A 118 -3.75 -30.32 10.29
CA ASP A 118 -2.74 -30.70 9.31
C ASP A 118 -3.39 -31.03 7.96
N GLY A 119 -2.86 -30.44 6.89
CA GLY A 119 -3.39 -30.52 5.52
C GLY A 119 -4.50 -29.51 5.22
N GLU A 120 -5.04 -28.80 6.22
CA GLU A 120 -6.12 -27.85 6.04
C GLU A 120 -5.63 -26.51 5.49
N SER A 121 -6.44 -25.89 4.63
CA SER A 121 -6.19 -24.59 4.02
C SER A 121 -7.42 -23.70 4.14
N LYS A 122 -7.25 -22.45 4.59
CA LYS A 122 -8.34 -21.46 4.67
C LYS A 122 -7.87 -20.07 4.25
N ARG A 123 -8.84 -19.21 3.93
CA ARG A 123 -8.63 -17.77 3.74
C ARG A 123 -8.90 -17.06 5.06
N PHE A 124 -7.99 -16.16 5.45
CA PHE A 124 -8.10 -15.35 6.64
C PHE A 124 -8.13 -13.86 6.26
N ALA A 125 -9.02 -13.14 6.90
CA ALA A 125 -9.10 -11.68 6.84
C ALA A 125 -9.12 -11.18 8.29
N PHE A 126 -8.51 -10.02 8.53
CA PHE A 126 -8.38 -9.48 9.87
C PHE A 126 -8.44 -7.96 9.84
N GLN A 127 -8.68 -7.37 11.01
CA GLN A 127 -8.68 -5.92 11.16
C GLN A 127 -7.25 -5.39 11.22
N GLN A 128 -7.00 -4.23 10.62
CA GLN A 128 -5.67 -3.62 10.57
C GLN A 128 -5.03 -3.39 11.94
N ASN A 129 -5.82 -3.10 12.99
CA ASN A 129 -5.30 -2.94 14.36
C ASN A 129 -4.76 -4.23 14.99
N ALA A 130 -5.16 -5.42 14.50
CA ALA A 130 -4.66 -6.69 15.01
C ALA A 130 -3.22 -6.96 14.55
N ASP A 131 -2.88 -6.52 13.34
CA ASP A 131 -1.50 -6.53 12.84
C ASP A 131 -1.31 -5.54 11.69
N TRP A 132 -1.01 -4.28 12.01
CA TRP A 132 -0.98 -3.21 11.02
C TRP A 132 0.10 -3.43 9.96
N ARG A 133 1.25 -3.98 10.37
CA ARG A 133 2.39 -4.26 9.49
C ARG A 133 2.04 -5.33 8.47
N LEU A 134 1.42 -6.43 8.92
CA LEU A 134 0.92 -7.48 8.04
C LEU A 134 -0.20 -6.97 7.13
N SER A 135 -1.10 -6.12 7.63
CA SER A 135 -2.25 -5.65 6.86
C SER A 135 -1.88 -4.89 5.58
N TYR A 136 -0.74 -4.20 5.56
CA TYR A 136 -0.23 -3.50 4.38
C TYR A 136 0.40 -4.44 3.35
N ALA A 137 0.83 -5.63 3.77
CA ALA A 137 1.44 -6.61 2.88
C ALA A 137 0.41 -7.62 2.36
N LEU A 138 -0.40 -8.15 3.28
CA LEU A 138 -1.16 -9.36 3.10
C LEU A 138 -2.48 -9.33 3.90
N ASN A 139 -3.55 -8.78 3.31
CA ASN A 139 -4.90 -8.88 3.87
C ASN A 139 -5.96 -8.79 2.76
N PRO A 140 -6.76 -9.83 2.51
CA PRO A 140 -6.76 -11.15 3.15
C PRO A 140 -5.72 -12.10 2.55
N PHE A 141 -5.29 -13.11 3.30
CA PHE A 141 -4.33 -14.13 2.86
C PHE A 141 -4.90 -15.55 2.95
N PHE A 142 -4.31 -16.50 2.21
CA PHE A 142 -4.53 -17.93 2.39
C PHE A 142 -3.40 -18.53 3.22
N LEU A 143 -3.74 -19.48 4.08
CA LEU A 143 -2.79 -20.20 4.90
C LEU A 143 -3.14 -21.69 4.87
N ARG A 144 -2.11 -22.52 4.66
CA ARG A 144 -2.18 -23.97 4.78
C ARG A 144 -1.24 -24.45 5.87
N ARG A 145 -1.74 -25.32 6.74
CA ARG A 145 -0.92 -26.07 7.70
C ARG A 145 -0.51 -27.39 7.06
N GLU A 146 0.78 -27.67 7.06
CA GLU A 146 1.33 -28.97 6.71
C GLU A 146 2.10 -29.51 7.91
N ARG A 147 2.34 -30.82 7.94
CA ARG A 147 2.85 -31.56 9.11
C ARG A 147 4.01 -30.87 9.85
N ASN A 148 4.96 -30.29 9.11
CA ASN A 148 6.15 -29.61 9.66
C ASN A 148 6.39 -28.22 9.05
N ARG A 149 5.40 -27.65 8.36
CA ARG A 149 5.55 -26.33 7.72
C ARG A 149 4.23 -25.61 7.51
N ALA A 150 4.27 -24.29 7.55
CA ALA A 150 3.17 -23.43 7.14
C ALA A 150 3.46 -22.88 5.74
N VAL A 151 2.41 -22.74 4.93
CA VAL A 151 2.49 -22.10 3.61
C VAL A 151 1.45 -21.01 3.53
N LEU A 152 1.89 -19.78 3.30
CA LEU A 152 1.05 -18.61 3.11
C LEU A 152 1.10 -18.17 1.66
N TRP A 153 -0.04 -17.76 1.09
CA TRP A 153 -0.06 -17.11 -0.21
C TRP A 153 -1.22 -16.12 -0.37
N GLN A 154 -1.03 -15.16 -1.27
CA GLN A 154 -2.07 -14.23 -1.71
C GLN A 154 -1.83 -13.82 -3.16
N ARG A 155 -2.90 -13.78 -3.96
CA ARG A 155 -2.87 -13.11 -5.26
C ARG A 155 -2.99 -11.61 -5.03
N ILE A 156 -1.97 -10.85 -5.44
CA ILE A 156 -1.96 -9.39 -5.39
C ILE A 156 -2.51 -8.87 -6.70
N GLU A 157 -3.69 -8.30 -6.61
CA GLU A 157 -4.42 -7.69 -7.71
C GLU A 157 -5.25 -6.55 -7.15
N PHE A 158 -4.94 -5.33 -7.60
CA PHE A 158 -5.67 -4.14 -7.20
C PHE A 158 -6.91 -4.02 -8.05
N LYS A 159 -8.06 -3.77 -7.41
CA LYS A 159 -9.33 -3.65 -8.11
C LYS A 159 -9.34 -2.40 -8.98
N ASP A 160 -9.89 -2.55 -10.18
CA ASP A 160 -10.18 -1.44 -11.06
C ASP A 160 -11.56 -0.85 -10.71
N ASP A 161 -11.62 -0.09 -9.62
CA ASP A 161 -12.86 0.56 -9.16
C ASP A 161 -12.62 1.96 -8.55
N LEU A 162 -13.72 2.59 -8.15
CA LEU A 162 -13.75 3.91 -7.49
C LEU A 162 -13.84 3.83 -5.97
N THR A 163 -14.11 2.65 -5.41
CA THR A 163 -14.59 2.49 -4.02
C THR A 163 -13.57 1.86 -3.10
N THR A 164 -12.54 1.20 -3.66
CA THR A 164 -11.47 0.58 -2.89
C THR A 164 -10.36 1.59 -2.62
N PHE A 165 -10.08 1.83 -1.35
CA PHE A 165 -9.04 2.76 -0.91
C PHE A 165 -8.33 2.27 0.34
N THR A 166 -7.06 2.63 0.45
CA THR A 166 -6.24 2.46 1.65
C THR A 166 -6.20 3.78 2.41
N THR A 167 -6.47 3.72 3.71
CA THR A 167 -6.22 4.86 4.61
C THR A 167 -4.75 4.82 5.05
N LEU A 168 -3.97 5.78 4.56
CA LEU A 168 -2.58 5.98 4.96
C LEU A 168 -2.54 6.86 6.20
N ASN A 169 -2.21 6.25 7.34
CA ASN A 169 -1.99 6.96 8.59
C ASN A 169 -0.50 7.26 8.74
N TYR A 170 -0.14 8.54 8.75
CA TYR A 170 1.25 9.00 8.91
C TYR A 170 1.50 9.60 10.30
N GLY A 171 0.66 9.25 11.29
CA GLY A 171 0.79 9.62 12.70
C GLY A 171 0.09 10.92 13.08
N LEU A 172 0.02 11.89 12.17
CA LEU A 172 -0.59 13.22 12.42
C LEU A 172 -1.88 13.46 11.63
N GLY A 173 -2.26 12.54 10.76
CA GLY A 173 -3.42 12.65 9.88
C GLY A 173 -3.65 11.38 9.08
N ASN A 174 -4.67 11.41 8.23
CA ASN A 174 -5.09 10.28 7.41
C ASN A 174 -5.42 10.73 5.99
N VAL A 175 -4.70 10.19 5.01
CA VAL A 175 -5.02 10.36 3.59
C VAL A 175 -5.69 9.10 3.08
N ARG A 176 -6.80 9.24 2.35
CA ARG A 176 -7.37 8.12 1.59
C ARG A 176 -6.75 8.10 0.20
N LEU A 177 -6.03 7.01 -0.09
CA LEU A 177 -5.46 6.77 -1.41
C LEU A 177 -6.28 5.70 -2.11
N ALA A 178 -6.79 6.01 -3.31
CA ALA A 178 -7.47 5.03 -4.13
C ALA A 178 -6.50 3.96 -4.61
N ASP A 179 -6.80 2.70 -4.27
CA ASP A 179 -5.95 1.54 -4.53
C ASP A 179 -5.71 1.34 -6.03
N GLY A 180 -6.76 1.54 -6.84
CA GLY A 180 -6.72 1.41 -8.29
C GLY A 180 -5.76 2.37 -9.00
N LEU A 181 -5.30 3.46 -8.36
CA LEU A 181 -4.37 4.42 -8.99
C LEU A 181 -3.05 3.77 -9.44
N ILE A 182 -2.61 2.71 -8.77
CA ILE A 182 -1.40 1.98 -9.16
C ILE A 182 -1.51 1.39 -10.57
N LEU A 183 -2.73 1.12 -11.04
CA LEU A 183 -3.00 0.58 -12.38
C LEU A 183 -2.62 1.56 -13.50
N ALA A 184 -2.49 2.87 -13.20
CA ALA A 184 -1.95 3.86 -14.13
C ALA A 184 -0.49 3.56 -14.55
N LEU A 185 0.20 2.70 -13.80
CA LEU A 185 1.57 2.28 -14.06
C LEU A 185 1.65 0.91 -14.75
N HIS A 186 0.50 0.34 -15.14
CA HIS A 186 0.38 -0.97 -15.80
C HIS A 186 1.12 -2.13 -15.10
N PRO A 187 0.96 -2.29 -13.76
CA PRO A 187 1.55 -3.42 -13.05
C PRO A 187 0.86 -4.72 -13.47
N VAL A 188 1.56 -5.85 -13.32
CA VAL A 188 1.04 -7.17 -13.65
C VAL A 188 0.77 -7.93 -12.35
N PRO A 189 -0.47 -8.45 -12.12
CA PRO A 189 -0.80 -9.21 -10.94
C PRO A 189 0.13 -10.41 -10.72
N PHE A 190 0.48 -10.67 -9.46
CA PHE A 190 1.43 -11.72 -9.06
C PHE A 190 0.97 -12.41 -7.78
N THR A 191 1.57 -13.56 -7.46
CA THR A 191 1.29 -14.26 -6.20
C THR A 191 2.41 -14.01 -5.21
N VAL A 192 2.07 -13.51 -4.03
CA VAL A 192 2.97 -13.48 -2.88
C VAL A 192 2.91 -14.83 -2.19
N ARG A 193 4.08 -15.35 -1.79
CA ARG A 193 4.24 -16.62 -1.08
C ARG A 193 5.20 -16.46 0.09
N ALA A 194 4.97 -17.24 1.14
CA ALA A 194 5.94 -17.48 2.20
C ALA A 194 5.75 -18.90 2.73
N ALA A 195 6.83 -19.51 3.21
CA ALA A 195 6.78 -20.80 3.87
C ALA A 195 7.84 -20.89 4.97
N TRP A 196 7.50 -21.52 6.09
CA TRP A 196 8.42 -21.70 7.22
C TRP A 196 8.07 -22.97 7.98
N SER A 197 9.06 -23.51 8.68
CA SER A 197 8.87 -24.62 9.63
C SER A 197 8.29 -24.09 10.95
N HIS A 198 7.43 -24.88 11.58
CA HIS A 198 6.82 -24.58 12.87
C HIS A 198 6.85 -25.82 13.78
#